data_AF-A0A525J3P5-F1
#
_entry.id   AF-A0A525J3P5-F1
#
_cell.length_a   1.000
_cell.length_b   1.000
_cell.length_c   1.000
_cell.angle_alpha   90.00
_cell.angle_beta   90.00
_cell.angle_gamma   90.00
#
_symmetry.space_group_name_H-M   'P 1'
#
loop_
_entity.id
_entity.type
_entity.pdbx_description
1 polymer ?
#
loop_
_entity_poly.entity_id
_entity_poly.type
_entity_poly.pdbx_seq_one_letter_code
_entity_poly.pdbx_strand_id
1 'polypeptide(L)'
;MVAAPLVAQTTYAELLERCAGAAFTDAFAEEGAFTPKTVKGRRYWYFQAGTGDSRTQRYVGPETPELLERIAHHREARDDERERRTLVSTLVRSFNLPRPIPQIGNIVAALAKAGVFRLRGVLVGTVAYQTYSAMLGVRLSAGSLQTGDVDIAQFKNVSVAIGDSTPPVLDVLKEVDKSFRPVPHVVDGRRVTSYAAKGGLRVDFLTPNEGGETGKPQALPALQTDAQPLRFLDYLIHDPEPAVILHDTGIYVQVPSPARYAIQKLIVSRRRPEGFAKRDKDLQQAEALLEALVEKRPHDLKLSWQEAYERGRTWRQLLAEGLGHLRASVRDLTLRVIDVRRSIIPGLDLNFNNPPARYDFSRDIVLFTGTSLGGPVECAVSRETLDDHFGADGLGQEGRLECFLKNRSKIERMTRTKYLSWPIEEPNVVLIKSADAQKLMEA
;
A
#
# COMPACT_ATOMS: atom_id res chain seq x y z
N MET A 1 7.56 13.96 2.73
CA MET A 1 6.28 14.11 3.47
C MET A 1 6.51 14.80 4.82
N VAL A 2 5.47 15.26 5.51
CA VAL A 2 5.57 15.75 6.90
C VAL A 2 5.08 14.66 7.85
N ALA A 3 5.92 14.25 8.81
CA ALA A 3 5.54 13.30 9.85
C ALA A 3 4.44 13.90 10.75
N ALA A 4 3.44 13.09 11.11
CA ALA A 4 2.46 13.47 12.11
C ALA A 4 3.10 13.42 13.50
N PRO A 5 2.74 14.33 14.44
CA PRO A 5 3.20 14.27 15.82
C PRO A 5 2.87 12.92 16.47
N LEU A 6 3.70 12.46 17.42
CA LEU A 6 3.46 11.21 18.16
C LEU A 6 2.06 11.17 18.79
N VAL A 7 1.57 12.31 19.29
CA VAL A 7 0.22 12.47 19.85
C VAL A 7 -0.86 12.07 18.83
N ALA A 8 -0.70 12.37 17.54
CA ALA A 8 -1.66 11.99 16.52
C ALA A 8 -1.75 10.46 16.36
N GLN A 9 -0.60 9.77 16.48
CA GLN A 9 -0.54 8.32 16.37
C GLN A 9 -1.16 7.64 17.59
N THR A 10 -0.92 8.16 18.80
CA THR A 10 -1.54 7.62 20.02
C THR A 10 -3.05 7.85 20.02
N THR A 11 -3.52 9.04 19.59
CA THR A 11 -4.95 9.33 19.43
C THR A 11 -5.61 8.40 18.39
N TYR A 12 -4.92 8.09 17.29
CA TYR A 12 -5.43 7.15 16.29
C TYR A 12 -5.46 5.71 16.80
N ALA A 13 -4.44 5.26 17.54
CA ALA A 13 -4.41 3.93 18.14
C ALA A 13 -5.58 3.74 19.12
N GLU A 14 -5.84 4.74 19.98
CA GLU A 14 -6.99 4.74 20.89
C GLU A 14 -8.32 4.70 20.13
N LEU A 15 -8.48 5.52 19.07
CA LEU A 15 -9.67 5.48 18.23
C LEU A 15 -9.87 4.10 17.58
N LEU A 16 -8.80 3.50 17.07
CA LEU A 16 -8.84 2.19 16.42
C LEU A 16 -9.33 1.10 17.39
N GLU A 17 -8.80 1.08 18.61
CA GLU A 17 -9.20 0.13 19.66
C GLU A 17 -10.69 0.30 20.01
N ARG A 18 -11.13 1.53 20.28
CA ARG A 18 -12.53 1.85 20.63
C ARG A 18 -13.50 1.53 19.48
N CYS A 19 -13.15 1.89 18.25
CA CYS A 19 -13.95 1.53 17.06
C CYS A 19 -14.02 0.02 16.86
N ALA A 20 -12.95 -0.72 17.16
CA ALA A 20 -12.93 -2.17 17.06
C ALA A 20 -13.84 -2.83 18.09
N GLY A 21 -13.87 -2.32 19.32
CA GLY A 21 -14.80 -2.74 20.37
C GLY A 21 -16.25 -2.45 20.00
N ALA A 22 -16.54 -1.20 19.64
CA ALA A 22 -17.90 -0.80 19.24
C ALA A 22 -18.43 -1.60 18.04
N ALA A 23 -17.61 -1.82 17.01
CA ALA A 23 -18.02 -2.63 15.86
C ALA A 23 -18.29 -4.10 16.22
N PHE A 24 -17.64 -4.61 17.27
CA PHE A 24 -17.89 -5.95 17.80
C PHE A 24 -19.23 -5.98 18.58
N THR A 25 -19.45 -5.02 19.47
CA THR A 25 -20.70 -4.87 20.23
C THR A 25 -21.91 -4.66 19.32
N ASP A 26 -21.82 -3.78 18.31
CA ASP A 26 -22.89 -3.56 17.34
C ASP A 26 -23.23 -4.82 16.52
N ALA A 27 -22.25 -5.70 16.33
CA ALA A 27 -22.43 -6.93 15.56
C ALA A 27 -23.10 -8.05 16.36
N PHE A 28 -23.03 -8.03 17.70
CA PHE A 28 -23.52 -9.12 18.54
C PHE A 28 -24.28 -8.59 19.75
N ALA A 29 -25.53 -9.02 19.91
CA ALA A 29 -26.34 -8.63 21.06
C ALA A 29 -25.67 -9.02 22.39
N GLU A 30 -26.06 -8.36 23.49
CA GLU A 30 -25.61 -8.76 24.83
C GLU A 30 -26.10 -10.16 25.20
N GLU A 31 -27.34 -10.48 24.78
CA GLU A 31 -27.96 -11.78 24.97
C GLU A 31 -27.56 -12.76 23.85
N GLY A 32 -26.81 -13.80 24.22
CA GLY A 32 -26.40 -14.87 23.31
C GLY A 32 -25.17 -15.62 23.82
N ALA A 33 -24.66 -16.53 23.00
CA ALA A 33 -23.48 -17.33 23.31
C ALA A 33 -22.49 -17.39 22.13
N PHE A 34 -21.20 -17.21 22.44
CA PHE A 34 -20.11 -17.47 21.51
C PHE A 34 -19.76 -18.95 21.54
N THR A 35 -19.75 -19.59 20.37
CA THR A 35 -19.52 -21.02 20.23
C THR A 35 -18.42 -21.30 19.19
N PRO A 36 -17.41 -22.12 19.50
CA PRO A 36 -16.39 -22.51 18.54
C PRO A 36 -16.88 -23.65 17.64
N LYS A 37 -16.41 -23.65 16.39
CA LYS A 37 -16.57 -24.72 15.40
C LYS A 37 -15.23 -24.98 14.71
N THR A 38 -14.85 -26.25 14.58
CA THR A 38 -13.65 -26.64 13.82
C THR A 38 -14.03 -26.98 12.39
N VAL A 39 -13.45 -26.27 11.42
CA VAL A 39 -13.65 -26.51 9.99
C VAL A 39 -12.29 -26.71 9.34
N LYS A 40 -12.06 -27.88 8.71
CA LYS A 40 -10.80 -28.24 8.03
C LYS A 40 -9.55 -28.00 8.90
N GLY A 41 -9.61 -28.38 10.18
CA GLY A 41 -8.50 -28.24 11.13
C GLY A 41 -8.25 -26.84 11.69
N ARG A 42 -9.06 -25.83 11.32
CA ARG A 42 -9.01 -24.48 11.89
C ARG A 42 -10.23 -24.20 12.74
N ARG A 43 -10.06 -23.49 13.86
CA ARG A 43 -11.15 -23.11 14.77
C ARG A 43 -11.72 -21.75 14.38
N TYR A 44 -13.04 -21.67 14.35
CA TYR A 44 -13.81 -20.47 14.03
C TYR A 44 -14.87 -20.24 15.10
N TRP A 45 -15.18 -18.99 15.38
CA TRP A 45 -16.18 -18.59 16.35
C TRP A 45 -17.45 -18.08 15.68
N TYR A 46 -18.56 -18.42 16.30
CA TYR A 46 -19.90 -18.03 15.87
C TYR A 46 -20.71 -17.55 17.06
N PHE A 47 -21.51 -16.51 16.86
CA PHE A 47 -22.45 -16.00 17.85
C PHE A 47 -23.82 -16.61 17.59
N GLN A 48 -24.45 -17.14 18.65
CA GLN A 48 -25.77 -17.74 18.58
C GLN A 48 -26.73 -16.97 19.49
N ALA A 49 -27.85 -16.53 18.91
CA ALA A 49 -28.92 -15.84 19.62
C ALA A 49 -30.30 -16.41 19.24
N GLY A 50 -31.25 -16.29 20.18
CA GLY A 50 -32.60 -16.85 20.05
C GLY A 50 -32.74 -18.29 20.57
N THR A 51 -33.98 -18.78 20.60
CA THR A 51 -34.34 -20.13 21.08
C THR A 51 -35.18 -20.89 20.03
N GLY A 52 -35.05 -22.21 20.00
CA GLY A 52 -35.82 -23.08 19.08
C GLY A 52 -35.59 -22.77 17.60
N ASP A 53 -36.68 -22.66 16.84
CA ASP A 53 -36.69 -22.41 15.39
C ASP A 53 -36.24 -20.99 15.00
N SER A 54 -36.12 -20.06 15.96
CA SER A 54 -35.64 -18.69 15.76
C SER A 54 -34.12 -18.53 15.94
N ARG A 55 -33.39 -19.64 16.12
CA ARG A 55 -31.95 -19.62 16.40
C ARG A 55 -31.18 -19.08 15.20
N THR A 56 -30.59 -17.90 15.37
CA THR A 56 -29.71 -17.29 14.38
C THR A 56 -28.26 -17.58 14.72
N GLN A 57 -27.44 -17.80 13.69
CA GLN A 57 -26.00 -17.96 13.84
C GLN A 57 -25.29 -16.91 13.00
N ARG A 58 -24.46 -16.08 13.63
CA ARG A 58 -23.63 -15.08 12.96
C ARG A 58 -22.17 -15.47 13.03
N TYR A 59 -21.43 -15.25 11.95
CA TYR A 59 -20.00 -15.49 11.91
C TYR A 59 -19.26 -14.40 12.69
N VAL A 60 -18.32 -14.81 13.53
CA VAL A 60 -17.51 -13.88 14.35
C VAL A 60 -16.11 -13.73 13.76
N GLY A 61 -15.43 -14.84 13.49
CA GLY A 61 -14.06 -14.81 12.99
C GLY A 61 -13.29 -16.12 13.20
N PRO A 62 -12.07 -16.24 12.65
CA PRO A 62 -11.15 -17.30 13.06
C PRO A 62 -10.68 -17.07 14.49
N GLU A 63 -10.42 -18.16 15.22
CA GLU A 63 -9.86 -18.08 16.57
C GLU A 63 -8.46 -17.44 16.53
N THR A 64 -8.31 -16.37 17.31
CA THR A 64 -7.08 -15.61 17.51
C THR A 64 -7.05 -15.13 18.97
N PRO A 65 -5.88 -14.89 19.57
CA PRO A 65 -5.79 -14.33 20.93
C PRO A 65 -6.64 -13.07 21.08
N GLU A 66 -6.59 -12.17 20.10
CA GLU A 66 -7.30 -10.90 20.10
C GLU A 66 -8.83 -11.09 20.03
N LEU A 67 -9.30 -12.11 19.28
CA LEU A 67 -10.73 -12.42 19.25
C LEU A 67 -11.22 -13.00 20.58
N LEU A 68 -10.43 -13.86 21.21
CA LEU A 68 -10.81 -14.47 22.49
C LEU A 68 -10.92 -13.42 23.60
N GLU A 69 -9.99 -12.46 23.63
CA GLU A 69 -10.04 -11.31 24.53
C GLU A 69 -11.31 -10.47 24.30
N ARG A 70 -11.66 -10.16 23.05
CA ARG A 70 -12.90 -9.45 22.72
C ARG A 70 -14.16 -10.21 23.17
N ILE A 71 -14.18 -11.53 23.01
CA ILE A 71 -15.30 -12.36 23.47
C ILE A 71 -15.41 -12.31 24.99
N ALA A 72 -14.29 -12.34 25.72
CA ALA A 72 -14.27 -12.26 27.18
C ALA A 72 -14.82 -10.92 27.70
N HIS A 73 -14.50 -9.82 27.03
CA HIS A 73 -14.89 -8.47 27.44
C HIS A 73 -16.20 -7.95 26.81
N HIS A 74 -16.89 -8.75 25.99
CA HIS A 74 -18.10 -8.34 25.26
C HIS A 74 -19.19 -7.74 26.16
N ARG A 75 -19.38 -8.28 27.37
CA ARG A 75 -20.40 -7.83 28.32
C ARG A 75 -20.00 -6.57 29.12
N GLU A 76 -18.74 -6.19 29.08
CA GLU A 76 -18.19 -5.05 29.84
C GLU A 76 -18.05 -3.79 28.98
N ALA A 77 -18.10 -3.94 27.65
CA ALA A 77 -17.94 -2.87 26.70
C ALA A 77 -19.12 -1.87 26.79
N ARG A 78 -18.80 -0.62 27.14
CA ARG A 78 -19.75 0.51 27.08
C ARG A 78 -19.60 1.23 25.75
N ASP A 79 -20.72 1.61 25.13
CA ASP A 79 -20.66 2.49 23.96
C ASP A 79 -20.19 3.89 24.37
N ASP A 80 -19.13 4.35 23.72
CA ASP A 80 -18.39 5.57 23.97
C ASP A 80 -18.46 6.54 22.77
N GLU A 81 -19.58 6.50 22.04
CA GLU A 81 -19.82 7.24 20.79
C GLU A 81 -19.31 8.70 20.84
N ARG A 82 -19.59 9.42 21.93
CA ARG A 82 -19.18 10.83 22.12
C ARG A 82 -17.67 11.00 22.18
N GLU A 83 -16.96 10.08 22.84
CA GLU A 83 -15.51 10.09 22.94
C GLU A 83 -14.88 9.77 21.58
N ARG A 84 -15.37 8.74 20.89
CA ARG A 84 -14.91 8.42 19.52
C ARG A 84 -15.10 9.58 18.55
N ARG A 85 -16.27 10.23 18.56
CA ARG A 85 -16.51 11.44 17.74
C ARG A 85 -15.52 12.57 18.07
N THR A 86 -15.13 12.71 19.33
CA THR A 86 -14.12 13.68 19.77
C THR A 86 -12.72 13.33 19.26
N LEU A 87 -12.33 12.04 19.30
CA LEU A 87 -11.07 11.55 18.74
C LEU A 87 -11.01 11.79 17.22
N VAL A 88 -12.07 11.43 16.49
CA VAL A 88 -12.19 11.70 15.03
C VAL A 88 -12.06 13.20 14.74
N SER A 89 -12.79 14.04 15.48
CA SER A 89 -12.72 15.49 15.32
C SER A 89 -11.31 16.02 15.56
N THR A 90 -10.60 15.50 16.56
CA THR A 90 -9.22 15.87 16.88
C THR A 90 -8.26 15.48 15.74
N LEU A 91 -8.35 14.25 15.26
CA LEU A 91 -7.54 13.73 14.15
C LEU A 91 -7.74 14.55 12.86
N VAL A 92 -8.98 14.91 12.55
CA VAL A 92 -9.30 15.69 11.35
C VAL A 92 -8.90 17.17 11.53
N ARG A 93 -9.35 17.84 12.59
CA ARG A 93 -9.22 19.30 12.72
C ARG A 93 -7.85 19.73 13.22
N SER A 94 -7.27 19.03 14.19
CA SER A 94 -6.01 19.41 14.82
C SER A 94 -4.81 18.84 14.07
N PHE A 95 -4.93 17.60 13.57
CA PHE A 95 -3.82 16.93 12.87
C PHE A 95 -3.92 16.99 11.35
N ASN A 96 -5.04 17.48 10.80
CA ASN A 96 -5.29 17.61 9.36
C ASN A 96 -5.21 16.27 8.64
N LEU A 97 -5.70 15.19 9.28
CA LEU A 97 -5.82 13.89 8.64
C LEU A 97 -7.02 13.88 7.68
N PRO A 98 -6.91 13.12 6.57
CA PRO A 98 -7.95 13.12 5.55
C PRO A 98 -9.22 12.45 6.07
N ARG A 99 -10.36 13.01 5.63
CA ARG A 99 -11.69 12.43 5.79
C ARG A 99 -12.33 12.25 4.41
N PRO A 100 -13.15 11.22 4.21
CA PRO A 100 -13.91 11.09 2.98
C PRO A 100 -14.95 12.21 2.86
N ILE A 101 -15.47 12.38 1.64
CA ILE A 101 -16.69 13.18 1.46
C ILE A 101 -17.85 12.50 2.20
N PRO A 102 -18.81 13.27 2.77
CA PRO A 102 -19.83 12.70 3.65
C PRO A 102 -20.63 11.55 3.04
N GLN A 103 -20.97 11.63 1.75
CA GLN A 103 -21.71 10.59 1.04
C GLN A 103 -20.95 9.27 1.00
N ILE A 104 -19.63 9.30 0.75
CA ILE A 104 -18.76 8.12 0.76
C ILE A 104 -18.65 7.55 2.18
N GLY A 105 -18.48 8.42 3.18
CA GLY A 105 -18.49 8.01 4.59
C GLY A 105 -19.77 7.28 4.98
N ASN A 106 -20.93 7.81 4.57
CA ASN A 106 -22.24 7.20 4.85
C ASN A 106 -22.41 5.83 4.17
N ILE A 107 -21.95 5.68 2.92
CA ILE A 107 -21.95 4.39 2.21
C ILE A 107 -21.11 3.36 2.97
N VAL A 108 -19.87 3.72 3.34
CA VAL A 108 -18.97 2.82 4.07
C VAL A 108 -19.53 2.46 5.44
N ALA A 109 -20.17 3.41 6.14
CA ALA A 109 -20.82 3.15 7.42
C ALA A 109 -21.99 2.15 7.29
N ALA A 110 -22.83 2.30 6.27
CA ALA A 110 -23.93 1.36 6.01
C ALA A 110 -23.42 -0.06 5.67
N LEU A 111 -22.36 -0.15 4.85
CA LEU A 111 -21.71 -1.43 4.53
C LEU A 111 -21.08 -2.07 5.78
N ALA A 112 -20.43 -1.27 6.64
CA ALA A 112 -19.88 -1.75 7.91
C ALA A 112 -20.98 -2.30 8.82
N LYS A 113 -22.07 -1.54 9.00
CA LYS A 113 -23.24 -1.95 9.81
C LYS A 113 -23.91 -3.22 9.27
N ALA A 114 -23.99 -3.37 7.95
CA ALA A 114 -24.51 -4.57 7.31
C ALA A 114 -23.62 -5.81 7.55
N GLY A 115 -22.37 -5.62 7.97
CA GLY A 115 -21.43 -6.69 8.31
C GLY A 115 -20.44 -7.02 7.19
N VAL A 116 -20.30 -6.19 6.16
CA VAL A 116 -19.39 -6.45 5.02
C VAL A 116 -17.95 -6.75 5.50
N PHE A 117 -17.42 -5.95 6.42
CA PHE A 117 -16.06 -6.14 6.95
C PHE A 117 -15.96 -7.32 7.92
N ARG A 118 -17.01 -7.59 8.72
CA ARG A 118 -17.10 -8.80 9.56
C ARG A 118 -17.03 -10.07 8.71
N LEU A 119 -17.71 -10.05 7.57
CA LEU A 119 -17.72 -11.13 6.60
C LEU A 119 -16.50 -11.11 5.68
N ARG A 120 -15.36 -10.53 6.13
CA ARG A 120 -14.06 -10.56 5.43
C ARG A 120 -14.05 -9.80 4.10
N GLY A 121 -14.97 -8.86 3.90
CA GLY A 121 -14.83 -7.82 2.90
C GLY A 121 -13.67 -6.88 3.27
N VAL A 122 -12.97 -6.38 2.26
CA VAL A 122 -11.82 -5.48 2.39
C VAL A 122 -12.11 -4.23 1.56
N LEU A 123 -12.05 -3.06 2.20
CA LEU A 123 -12.13 -1.78 1.51
C LEU A 123 -10.82 -1.57 0.74
N VAL A 124 -10.92 -1.33 -0.57
CA VAL A 124 -9.77 -1.08 -1.43
C VAL A 124 -9.91 0.27 -2.14
N GLY A 125 -9.03 0.55 -3.09
CA GLY A 125 -9.10 1.77 -3.89
C GLY A 125 -8.75 3.03 -3.11
N THR A 126 -9.25 4.18 -3.60
CA THR A 126 -8.85 5.49 -3.08
C THR A 126 -9.37 5.74 -1.66
N VAL A 127 -10.51 5.17 -1.29
CA VAL A 127 -11.04 5.32 0.08
C VAL A 127 -10.14 4.62 1.10
N ALA A 128 -9.66 3.41 0.78
CA ALA A 128 -8.66 2.74 1.61
C ALA A 128 -7.35 3.54 1.71
N TYR A 129 -6.88 4.12 0.59
CA TYR A 129 -5.67 4.94 0.58
C TYR A 129 -5.69 6.11 1.58
N GLN A 130 -6.87 6.66 1.90
CA GLN A 130 -7.00 7.73 2.88
C GLN A 130 -6.60 7.30 4.30
N THR A 131 -6.83 6.03 4.68
CA THR A 131 -6.54 5.55 6.04
C THR A 131 -5.05 5.50 6.33
N TYR A 132 -4.21 5.35 5.29
CA TYR A 132 -2.77 5.20 5.45
C TYR A 132 -2.08 6.42 6.04
N SER A 133 -2.66 7.62 5.93
CA SER A 133 -2.14 8.80 6.61
C SER A 133 -2.11 8.59 8.13
N ALA A 134 -3.19 8.05 8.69
CA ALA A 134 -3.30 7.77 10.11
C ALA A 134 -2.48 6.53 10.51
N MET A 135 -2.55 5.45 9.72
CA MET A 135 -1.85 4.18 10.00
C MET A 135 -0.32 4.30 9.99
N LEU A 136 0.24 5.20 9.16
CA LEU A 136 1.67 5.44 9.05
C LEU A 136 2.11 6.70 9.81
N GLY A 137 1.16 7.49 10.31
CA GLY A 137 1.43 8.77 10.95
C GLY A 137 2.17 9.75 10.05
N VAL A 138 1.71 9.89 8.80
CA VAL A 138 2.26 10.81 7.79
C VAL A 138 1.15 11.58 7.10
N ARG A 139 1.46 12.74 6.53
CA ARG A 139 0.53 13.49 5.68
C ARG A 139 0.70 13.09 4.22
N LEU A 140 -0.29 12.40 3.66
CA LEU A 140 -0.35 12.06 2.23
C LEU A 140 -0.93 13.22 1.40
N SER A 141 -0.49 13.36 0.15
CA SER A 141 -0.90 14.46 -0.75
C SER A 141 -2.39 14.44 -1.08
N ALA A 142 -3.04 15.61 -0.98
CA ALA A 142 -4.50 15.76 -1.11
C ALA A 142 -5.07 15.41 -2.50
N GLY A 143 -4.32 15.67 -3.58
CA GLY A 143 -4.76 15.43 -4.96
C GLY A 143 -5.10 13.97 -5.26
N SER A 144 -4.59 13.03 -4.46
CA SER A 144 -4.81 11.59 -4.63
C SER A 144 -5.92 11.01 -3.75
N LEU A 145 -6.63 11.84 -2.98
CA LEU A 145 -7.53 11.38 -1.91
C LEU A 145 -9.02 11.46 -2.26
N GLN A 146 -9.48 12.26 -3.23
CA GLN A 146 -10.91 12.31 -3.57
C GLN A 146 -11.30 11.23 -4.60
N THR A 147 -12.48 10.65 -4.40
CA THR A 147 -13.12 9.66 -5.28
C THR A 147 -14.63 9.67 -5.10
N GLY A 148 -15.37 9.40 -6.17
CA GLY A 148 -16.81 9.10 -6.12
C GLY A 148 -17.11 7.60 -5.95
N ASP A 149 -16.07 6.78 -5.93
CA ASP A 149 -16.15 5.32 -5.99
C ASP A 149 -15.76 4.68 -4.64
N VAL A 150 -16.52 3.68 -4.19
CA VAL A 150 -16.20 2.77 -3.09
C VAL A 150 -15.94 1.38 -3.65
N ASP A 151 -14.75 0.85 -3.45
CA ASP A 151 -14.38 -0.49 -3.91
C ASP A 151 -14.33 -1.46 -2.73
N ILE A 152 -15.11 -2.54 -2.78
CA ILE A 152 -15.09 -3.63 -1.80
C ILE A 152 -14.58 -4.90 -2.47
N ALA A 153 -13.53 -5.50 -1.91
CA ALA A 153 -12.95 -6.74 -2.38
C ALA A 153 -13.20 -7.89 -1.39
N GLN A 154 -13.44 -9.10 -1.90
CA GLN A 154 -13.56 -10.30 -1.06
C GLN A 154 -13.07 -11.53 -1.83
N PHE A 155 -12.40 -12.46 -1.14
CA PHE A 155 -12.12 -13.77 -1.71
C PHE A 155 -13.40 -14.59 -1.86
N LYS A 156 -13.64 -15.16 -3.04
CA LYS A 156 -14.79 -16.02 -3.32
C LYS A 156 -14.87 -17.23 -2.38
N ASN A 157 -13.76 -17.94 -2.18
CA ASN A 157 -13.72 -19.12 -1.32
C ASN A 157 -14.13 -18.80 0.13
N VAL A 158 -13.75 -17.62 0.63
CA VAL A 158 -14.16 -17.10 1.93
C VAL A 158 -15.66 -16.79 1.93
N SER A 159 -16.15 -16.10 0.90
CA SER A 159 -17.57 -15.78 0.74
C SER A 159 -18.48 -17.01 0.79
N VAL A 160 -18.05 -18.12 0.18
CA VAL A 160 -18.78 -19.39 0.19
C VAL A 160 -18.71 -20.10 1.54
N ALA A 161 -17.58 -20.00 2.25
CA ALA A 161 -17.33 -20.80 3.45
C ALA A 161 -17.92 -20.21 4.75
N ILE A 162 -18.21 -18.91 4.80
CA ILE A 162 -18.62 -18.23 6.04
C ILE A 162 -19.98 -18.71 6.57
N GLY A 163 -20.93 -19.03 5.68
CA GLY A 163 -22.27 -19.51 6.06
C GLY A 163 -23.14 -18.46 6.77
N ASP A 164 -22.75 -17.18 6.70
CA ASP A 164 -23.46 -15.97 7.15
C ASP A 164 -23.46 -14.99 5.96
N SER A 165 -24.45 -14.11 5.89
CA SER A 165 -24.61 -13.16 4.80
C SER A 165 -25.15 -11.81 5.26
N THR A 166 -24.75 -10.74 4.58
CA THR A 166 -25.43 -9.45 4.68
C THR A 166 -26.84 -9.53 4.07
N PRO A 167 -27.74 -8.56 4.34
CA PRO A 167 -28.84 -8.27 3.43
C PRO A 167 -28.32 -8.00 2.00
N PRO A 168 -29.18 -8.07 0.96
CA PRO A 168 -28.79 -7.70 -0.38
C PRO A 168 -28.14 -6.31 -0.39
N VAL A 169 -26.91 -6.20 -0.91
CA VAL A 169 -26.15 -4.94 -0.85
C VAL A 169 -26.89 -3.78 -1.51
N LEU A 170 -27.71 -4.04 -2.53
CA LEU A 170 -28.55 -2.99 -3.14
C LEU A 170 -29.53 -2.38 -2.14
N ASP A 171 -30.10 -3.19 -1.25
CA ASP A 171 -31.06 -2.71 -0.25
C ASP A 171 -30.33 -1.87 0.80
N VAL A 172 -29.16 -2.32 1.26
CA VAL A 172 -28.26 -1.56 2.15
C VAL A 172 -27.88 -0.22 1.53
N LEU A 173 -27.50 -0.19 0.25
CA LEU A 173 -27.16 1.04 -0.46
C LEU A 173 -28.37 1.98 -0.60
N LYS A 174 -29.57 1.44 -0.84
CA LYS A 174 -30.82 2.21 -0.90
C LYS A 174 -31.28 2.76 0.45
N GLU A 175 -30.78 2.26 1.56
CA GLU A 175 -30.98 2.91 2.87
C GLU A 175 -30.22 4.25 2.93
N VAL A 176 -29.06 4.34 2.29
CA VAL A 176 -28.25 5.57 2.20
C VAL A 176 -28.78 6.52 1.14
N ASP A 177 -29.05 6.03 -0.07
CA ASP A 177 -29.60 6.81 -1.18
C ASP A 177 -30.55 5.96 -2.04
N LYS A 178 -31.83 6.34 -2.05
CA LYS A 178 -32.88 5.60 -2.78
C LYS A 178 -32.65 5.53 -4.30
N SER A 179 -31.78 6.36 -4.85
CA SER A 179 -31.45 6.38 -6.28
C SER A 179 -30.43 5.32 -6.72
N PHE A 180 -29.87 4.54 -5.79
CA PHE A 180 -28.99 3.43 -6.15
C PHE A 180 -29.68 2.42 -7.05
N ARG A 181 -29.01 2.09 -8.16
CA ARG A 181 -29.44 1.11 -9.14
C ARG A 181 -28.28 0.19 -9.55
N PRO A 182 -28.57 -1.07 -9.89
CA PRO A 182 -27.56 -1.97 -10.45
C PRO A 182 -27.07 -1.42 -11.81
N VAL A 183 -25.78 -1.59 -12.07
CA VAL A 183 -25.16 -1.34 -13.37
C VAL A 183 -24.95 -2.70 -14.04
N PRO A 184 -25.62 -3.00 -15.16
CA PRO A 184 -25.44 -4.27 -15.88
C PRO A 184 -23.98 -4.49 -16.26
N HIS A 185 -23.47 -5.70 -16.00
CA HIS A 185 -22.09 -6.04 -16.31
C HIS A 185 -21.87 -6.18 -17.83
N VAL A 186 -20.70 -5.73 -18.32
CA VAL A 186 -20.41 -5.63 -19.77
C VAL A 186 -20.38 -7.00 -20.46
N VAL A 187 -19.81 -8.02 -19.80
CA VAL A 187 -19.68 -9.38 -20.37
C VAL A 187 -20.94 -10.23 -20.17
N ASP A 188 -21.70 -9.95 -19.12
CA ASP A 188 -22.92 -10.70 -18.78
C ASP A 188 -23.93 -9.76 -18.14
N GLY A 189 -24.81 -9.18 -18.96
CA GLY A 189 -25.77 -8.16 -18.53
C GLY A 189 -26.78 -8.63 -17.47
N ARG A 190 -26.85 -9.94 -17.17
CA ARG A 190 -27.68 -10.49 -16.10
C ARG A 190 -27.03 -10.39 -14.72
N ARG A 191 -25.72 -10.12 -14.67
CA ARG A 191 -24.91 -10.10 -13.46
C ARG A 191 -24.61 -8.65 -13.09
N VAL A 192 -24.46 -8.41 -11.78
CA VAL A 192 -24.27 -7.05 -11.24
C VAL A 192 -23.08 -7.04 -10.30
N THR A 193 -22.02 -6.34 -10.72
CA THR A 193 -20.80 -6.14 -9.92
C THR A 193 -20.67 -4.72 -9.39
N SER A 194 -21.59 -3.85 -9.80
CA SER A 194 -21.46 -2.40 -9.66
C SER A 194 -22.82 -1.76 -9.44
N TYR A 195 -22.86 -0.78 -8.56
CA TYR A 195 -24.05 -0.03 -8.22
C TYR A 195 -23.76 1.46 -8.32
N ALA A 196 -24.68 2.22 -8.89
CA ALA A 196 -24.51 3.67 -9.07
C ALA A 196 -25.73 4.43 -8.57
N ALA A 197 -25.50 5.62 -8.02
CA ALA A 197 -26.54 6.55 -7.60
C ALA A 197 -26.38 7.91 -8.30
N LYS A 198 -27.31 8.83 -8.05
CA LYS A 198 -27.19 10.22 -8.52
C LYS A 198 -25.93 10.87 -7.92
N GLY A 199 -25.46 11.94 -8.58
CA GLY A 199 -24.28 12.68 -8.10
C GLY A 199 -22.93 11.97 -8.36
N GLY A 200 -22.92 10.91 -9.18
CA GLY A 200 -21.69 10.22 -9.57
C GLY A 200 -21.15 9.23 -8.53
N LEU A 201 -21.96 8.87 -7.52
CA LEU A 201 -21.60 7.86 -6.53
C LEU A 201 -21.63 6.47 -7.14
N ARG A 202 -20.61 5.67 -6.83
CA ARG A 202 -20.48 4.30 -7.33
C ARG A 202 -19.92 3.37 -6.25
N VAL A 203 -20.42 2.14 -6.23
CA VAL A 203 -19.91 1.06 -5.38
C VAL A 203 -19.60 -0.15 -6.27
N ASP A 204 -18.36 -0.60 -6.26
CA ASP A 204 -17.87 -1.72 -7.05
C ASP A 204 -17.46 -2.88 -6.14
N PHE A 205 -17.89 -4.10 -6.49
CA PHE A 205 -17.53 -5.33 -5.79
C PHE A 205 -16.53 -6.13 -6.62
N LEU A 206 -15.44 -6.53 -5.98
CA LEU A 206 -14.25 -7.09 -6.64
C LEU A 206 -13.89 -8.43 -6.01
N THR A 207 -13.36 -9.34 -6.80
CA THR A 207 -12.82 -10.61 -6.30
C THR A 207 -11.54 -10.98 -7.05
N PRO A 208 -10.62 -11.73 -6.44
CA PRO A 208 -9.43 -12.16 -7.16
C PRO A 208 -9.77 -13.03 -8.37
N ASN A 209 -9.03 -12.83 -9.46
CA ASN A 209 -9.21 -13.64 -10.64
C ASN A 209 -8.57 -15.02 -10.46
N GLU A 210 -9.38 -16.08 -10.53
CA GLU A 210 -8.93 -17.47 -10.52
C GLU A 210 -8.85 -17.99 -11.97
N GLY A 211 -7.65 -18.19 -12.50
CA GLY A 211 -7.43 -18.77 -13.83
C GLY A 211 -7.36 -17.74 -14.99
N GLY A 212 -7.90 -18.11 -16.16
CA GLY A 212 -7.83 -17.31 -17.38
C GLY A 212 -8.64 -16.00 -17.32
N GLU A 213 -8.31 -15.01 -18.16
CA GLU A 213 -9.04 -13.73 -18.25
C GLU A 213 -10.38 -13.89 -18.99
N THR A 214 -11.36 -14.51 -18.33
CA THR A 214 -12.71 -14.64 -18.88
C THR A 214 -13.57 -13.40 -18.65
N GLY A 215 -13.19 -12.56 -17.67
CA GLY A 215 -13.97 -11.39 -17.25
C GLY A 215 -15.35 -11.73 -16.67
N LYS A 216 -15.69 -13.01 -16.49
CA LYS A 216 -17.01 -13.44 -16.04
C LYS A 216 -17.21 -13.10 -14.56
N PRO A 217 -18.29 -12.39 -14.19
CA PRO A 217 -18.59 -12.08 -12.79
C PRO A 217 -18.72 -13.32 -11.93
N GLN A 218 -18.20 -13.25 -10.71
CA GLN A 218 -18.26 -14.33 -9.75
C GLN A 218 -19.21 -13.97 -8.61
N ALA A 219 -20.01 -14.93 -8.13
CA ALA A 219 -20.90 -14.69 -7.00
C ALA A 219 -20.12 -14.55 -5.70
N LEU A 220 -20.55 -13.60 -4.85
CA LEU A 220 -20.13 -13.44 -3.46
C LEU A 220 -21.34 -13.66 -2.54
N PRO A 221 -21.69 -14.92 -2.19
CA PRO A 221 -22.89 -15.23 -1.41
C PRO A 221 -22.95 -14.51 -0.06
N ALA A 222 -21.82 -14.34 0.62
CA ALA A 222 -21.77 -13.64 1.91
C ALA A 222 -22.18 -12.15 1.80
N LEU A 223 -22.03 -11.55 0.62
CA LEU A 223 -22.42 -10.17 0.36
C LEU A 223 -23.69 -10.07 -0.51
N GLN A 224 -24.30 -11.21 -0.87
CA GLN A 224 -25.49 -11.29 -1.72
C GLN A 224 -25.38 -10.42 -3.00
N THR A 225 -24.22 -10.47 -3.66
CA THR A 225 -23.90 -9.75 -4.91
C THR A 225 -22.97 -10.56 -5.80
N ASP A 226 -22.75 -10.09 -7.03
CA ASP A 226 -21.65 -10.54 -7.86
C ASP A 226 -20.46 -9.58 -7.75
N ALA A 227 -19.29 -10.07 -8.16
CA ALA A 227 -18.04 -9.33 -8.13
C ALA A 227 -17.23 -9.50 -9.42
N GLN A 228 -16.55 -8.43 -9.78
CA GLN A 228 -15.64 -8.39 -10.91
C GLN A 228 -14.33 -9.12 -10.55
N PRO A 229 -13.93 -10.19 -11.28
CA PRO A 229 -12.62 -10.78 -11.11
C PRO A 229 -11.52 -9.82 -11.60
N LEU A 230 -10.51 -9.56 -10.76
CA LEU A 230 -9.34 -8.73 -11.09
C LEU A 230 -8.03 -9.47 -10.79
N ARG A 231 -7.03 -9.30 -11.66
CA ARG A 231 -5.66 -9.79 -11.41
C ARG A 231 -4.97 -8.99 -10.31
N PHE A 232 -4.02 -9.63 -9.63
CA PHE A 232 -3.20 -9.04 -8.55
C PHE A 232 -4.00 -8.64 -7.31
N LEU A 233 -5.33 -8.82 -7.32
CA LEU A 233 -6.18 -8.50 -6.19
C LEU A 233 -5.96 -9.49 -5.04
N ASP A 234 -5.68 -10.76 -5.33
CA ASP A 234 -5.34 -11.78 -4.34
C ASP A 234 -4.17 -11.35 -3.45
N TYR A 235 -3.13 -10.76 -4.02
CA TYR A 235 -2.01 -10.21 -3.26
C TYR A 235 -2.41 -8.98 -2.46
N LEU A 236 -3.24 -8.10 -3.03
CA LEU A 236 -3.64 -6.85 -2.40
C LEU A 236 -4.45 -7.11 -1.12
N ILE A 237 -5.41 -8.03 -1.17
CA ILE A 237 -6.32 -8.28 -0.05
C ILE A 237 -5.89 -9.44 0.86
N HIS A 238 -4.68 -9.98 0.65
CA HIS A 238 -4.10 -10.97 1.56
C HIS A 238 -3.65 -10.30 2.87
N ASP A 239 -4.02 -10.91 4.00
CA ASP A 239 -3.76 -10.40 5.36
C ASP A 239 -4.05 -8.89 5.51
N PRO A 240 -5.33 -8.48 5.39
CA PRO A 240 -5.69 -7.07 5.54
C PRO A 240 -5.43 -6.57 6.97
N GLU A 241 -5.17 -5.28 7.10
CA GLU A 241 -4.99 -4.58 8.37
C GLU A 241 -6.29 -3.87 8.78
N PRO A 242 -6.62 -3.84 10.09
CA PRO A 242 -7.71 -3.02 10.59
C PRO A 242 -7.39 -1.53 10.46
N ALA A 243 -8.38 -0.73 10.10
CA ALA A 243 -8.26 0.71 10.01
C ALA A 243 -9.56 1.43 10.40
N VAL A 244 -9.46 2.74 10.64
CA VAL A 244 -10.63 3.59 10.87
C VAL A 244 -10.76 4.64 9.77
N ILE A 245 -11.94 4.69 9.14
CA ILE A 245 -12.32 5.82 8.30
C ILE A 245 -12.77 6.95 9.21
N LEU A 246 -12.13 8.11 9.09
CA LEU A 246 -12.39 9.31 9.90
C LEU A 246 -13.68 10.01 9.46
N HIS A 247 -14.82 9.36 9.69
CA HIS A 247 -16.17 9.85 9.40
C HIS A 247 -17.08 9.61 10.60
N ASP A 248 -17.81 10.65 11.01
CA ASP A 248 -18.66 10.68 12.22
C ASP A 248 -17.93 10.16 13.48
N THR A 249 -18.26 8.97 13.95
CA THR A 249 -17.71 8.33 15.17
C THR A 249 -16.55 7.39 14.86
N GLY A 250 -16.12 7.33 13.59
CA GLY A 250 -15.06 6.44 13.14
C GLY A 250 -15.62 5.08 12.72
N ILE A 251 -15.38 4.71 11.46
CA ILE A 251 -15.89 3.45 10.90
C ILE A 251 -14.76 2.43 10.89
N TYR A 252 -14.92 1.33 11.65
CA TYR A 252 -13.97 0.22 11.66
C TYR A 252 -14.07 -0.59 10.37
N VAL A 253 -12.96 -0.68 9.64
CA VAL A 253 -12.88 -1.35 8.33
C VAL A 253 -11.64 -2.25 8.25
N GLN A 254 -11.60 -3.09 7.22
CA GLN A 254 -10.42 -3.85 6.82
C GLN A 254 -9.87 -3.26 5.53
N VAL A 255 -8.57 -2.98 5.47
CA VAL A 255 -7.89 -2.42 4.28
C VAL A 255 -6.65 -3.25 3.94
N PRO A 256 -6.14 -3.22 2.69
CA PRO A 256 -4.83 -3.79 2.38
C PRO A 256 -3.72 -3.21 3.27
N SER A 257 -2.70 -3.99 3.58
CA SER A 257 -1.50 -3.41 4.20
C SER A 257 -0.92 -2.30 3.31
N PRO A 258 -0.37 -1.21 3.88
CA PRO A 258 0.15 -0.11 3.07
C PRO A 258 1.26 -0.56 2.10
N ALA A 259 2.06 -1.54 2.50
CA ALA A 259 3.10 -2.14 1.66
C ALA A 259 2.54 -2.88 0.45
N ARG A 260 1.55 -3.78 0.65
CA ARG A 260 0.90 -4.49 -0.45
C ARG A 260 0.18 -3.53 -1.39
N TYR A 261 -0.44 -2.48 -0.85
CA TYR A 261 -1.06 -1.43 -1.66
C TYR A 261 -0.03 -0.74 -2.56
N ALA A 262 1.08 -0.25 -2.01
CA ALA A 262 2.11 0.45 -2.77
C ALA A 262 2.71 -0.42 -3.88
N ILE A 263 3.04 -1.68 -3.55
CA ILE A 263 3.61 -2.66 -4.48
C ILE A 263 2.61 -3.01 -5.59
N GLN A 264 1.34 -3.24 -5.26
CA GLN A 264 0.30 -3.51 -6.25
C GLN A 264 0.11 -2.32 -7.19
N LYS A 265 0.20 -1.09 -6.68
CA LYS A 265 0.09 0.13 -7.50
C LYS A 265 1.20 0.26 -8.53
N LEU A 266 2.44 -0.12 -8.20
CA LEU A 266 3.52 -0.23 -9.19
C LEU A 266 3.10 -1.15 -10.35
N ILE A 267 2.54 -2.33 -10.03
CA ILE A 267 2.13 -3.32 -11.03
C ILE A 267 0.97 -2.82 -11.88
N VAL A 268 -0.12 -2.34 -11.26
CA VAL A 268 -1.32 -1.96 -12.02
C VAL A 268 -1.11 -0.70 -12.86
N SER A 269 -0.22 0.21 -12.43
CA SER A 269 0.14 1.39 -13.23
C SER A 269 0.68 1.01 -14.61
N ARG A 270 1.42 -0.11 -14.71
CA ARG A 270 1.99 -0.63 -15.95
C ARG A 270 0.98 -1.33 -16.85
N ARG A 271 -0.18 -1.73 -16.30
CA ARG A 271 -1.26 -2.39 -17.07
C ARG A 271 -2.33 -1.42 -17.55
N ARG A 272 -2.29 -0.15 -17.13
CA ARG A 272 -3.18 0.88 -17.67
C ARG A 272 -2.62 1.40 -19.00
N PRO A 273 -3.49 1.74 -19.98
CA PRO A 273 -3.04 2.41 -21.19
C PRO A 273 -2.29 3.72 -20.87
N GLU A 274 -1.33 4.08 -21.72
CA GLU A 274 -0.52 5.30 -21.54
C GLU A 274 -1.37 6.58 -21.70
N GLY A 275 -0.99 7.66 -21.00
CA GLY A 275 -1.69 8.96 -21.07
C GLY A 275 -2.95 9.10 -20.20
N PHE A 276 -3.31 8.10 -19.40
CA PHE A 276 -4.45 8.17 -18.49
C PHE A 276 -4.04 8.72 -17.11
N ALA A 277 -4.75 9.75 -16.64
CA ALA A 277 -4.64 10.29 -15.27
C ALA A 277 -4.71 9.23 -14.16
N LYS A 278 -5.32 8.06 -14.42
CA LYS A 278 -5.35 6.92 -13.47
C LYS A 278 -3.98 6.26 -13.28
N ARG A 279 -3.12 6.21 -14.32
CA ARG A 279 -1.74 5.68 -14.21
C ARG A 279 -0.90 6.60 -13.32
N ASP A 280 -0.96 7.90 -13.56
CA ASP A 280 -0.22 8.89 -12.77
C ASP A 280 -0.70 8.90 -11.32
N LYS A 281 -2.01 8.79 -11.09
CA LYS A 281 -2.57 8.63 -9.74
C LYS A 281 -2.03 7.38 -9.04
N ASP A 282 -2.00 6.23 -9.72
CA ASP A 282 -1.48 4.99 -9.15
C ASP A 282 0.02 5.12 -8.78
N LEU A 283 0.83 5.73 -9.66
CA LEU A 283 2.26 5.97 -9.39
C LEU A 283 2.48 6.95 -8.23
N GLN A 284 1.73 8.06 -8.17
CA GLN A 284 1.82 9.03 -7.08
C GLN A 284 1.44 8.40 -5.73
N GLN A 285 0.40 7.56 -5.70
CA GLN A 285 0.01 6.83 -4.50
C GLN A 285 1.08 5.81 -4.08
N ALA A 286 1.66 5.08 -5.04
CA ALA A 286 2.76 4.15 -4.78
C ALA A 286 3.98 4.88 -4.21
N GLU A 287 4.41 5.95 -4.86
CA GLU A 287 5.58 6.72 -4.45
C GLU A 287 5.43 7.29 -3.04
N ALA A 288 4.29 7.91 -2.74
CA ALA A 288 4.02 8.49 -1.42
C ALA A 288 4.04 7.43 -0.32
N LEU A 289 3.49 6.23 -0.55
CA LEU A 289 3.54 5.16 0.43
C LEU A 289 4.94 4.56 0.58
N LEU A 290 5.67 4.36 -0.53
CA LEU A 290 7.04 3.85 -0.47
C LEU A 290 7.96 4.79 0.31
N GLU A 291 7.87 6.10 0.06
CA GLU A 291 8.62 7.11 0.81
C GLU A 291 8.34 7.02 2.32
N ALA A 292 7.09 6.74 2.73
CA ALA A 292 6.73 6.62 4.15
C ALA A 292 7.18 5.27 4.73
N LEU A 293 7.02 4.19 3.97
CA LEU A 293 7.31 2.83 4.40
C LEU A 293 8.80 2.59 4.60
N VAL A 294 9.67 3.18 3.77
CA VAL A 294 11.12 3.11 3.93
C VAL A 294 11.54 3.56 5.34
N GLU A 295 10.90 4.60 5.88
CA GLU A 295 11.21 5.13 7.20
C GLU A 295 10.46 4.39 8.31
N LYS A 296 9.14 4.18 8.14
CA LYS A 296 8.25 3.76 9.24
C LYS A 296 8.11 2.24 9.36
N ARG A 297 8.13 1.50 8.25
CA ARG A 297 7.90 0.04 8.21
C ARG A 297 8.79 -0.65 7.16
N PRO A 298 10.13 -0.51 7.23
CA PRO A 298 11.04 -1.04 6.21
C PRO A 298 11.00 -2.57 6.11
N HIS A 299 10.81 -3.25 7.24
CA HIS A 299 10.72 -4.71 7.28
C HIS A 299 9.46 -5.21 6.55
N ASP A 300 8.30 -4.61 6.81
CA ASP A 300 7.03 -4.97 6.14
C ASP A 300 7.10 -4.73 4.64
N LEU A 301 7.74 -3.64 4.22
CA LEU A 301 8.01 -3.35 2.81
C LEU A 301 8.87 -4.44 2.17
N LYS A 302 9.96 -4.84 2.84
CA LYS A 302 10.86 -5.90 2.35
C LYS A 302 10.13 -7.23 2.19
N LEU A 303 9.39 -7.68 3.21
CA LEU A 303 8.64 -8.93 3.15
C LEU A 303 7.57 -8.92 2.05
N SER A 304 6.78 -7.84 1.99
CA SER A 304 5.73 -7.70 0.99
C SER A 304 6.31 -7.68 -0.44
N TRP A 305 7.48 -7.06 -0.63
CA TRP A 305 8.19 -7.07 -1.91
C TRP A 305 8.67 -8.47 -2.28
N GLN A 306 9.30 -9.20 -1.35
CA GLN A 306 9.80 -10.55 -1.59
C GLN A 306 8.68 -11.49 -2.04
N GLU A 307 7.54 -11.49 -1.35
CA GLU A 307 6.38 -12.27 -1.77
C GLU A 307 5.91 -11.89 -3.18
N ALA A 308 5.81 -10.59 -3.48
CA ALA A 308 5.41 -10.11 -4.81
C ALA A 308 6.40 -10.55 -5.90
N TYR A 309 7.70 -10.50 -5.60
CA TYR A 309 8.78 -10.85 -6.52
C TYR A 309 8.87 -12.37 -6.79
N GLU A 310 8.45 -13.20 -5.83
CA GLU A 310 8.40 -14.66 -5.94
C GLU A 310 7.23 -15.18 -6.79
N ARG A 311 6.19 -14.37 -7.01
CA ARG A 311 4.99 -14.75 -7.80
C ARG A 311 5.24 -14.92 -9.30
N GLY A 312 6.46 -14.68 -9.79
CA GLY A 312 6.91 -15.10 -11.12
C GLY A 312 7.37 -13.97 -12.04
N ARG A 313 7.79 -14.33 -13.25
CA ARG A 313 8.47 -13.43 -14.20
C ARG A 313 7.69 -12.14 -14.51
N THR A 314 6.39 -12.25 -14.76
CA THR A 314 5.54 -11.08 -15.05
C THR A 314 5.50 -10.10 -13.88
N TRP A 315 5.46 -10.59 -12.63
CA TRP A 315 5.49 -9.72 -11.45
C TRP A 315 6.81 -8.97 -11.36
N ARG A 316 7.94 -9.68 -11.48
CA ARG A 316 9.29 -9.08 -11.44
C ARG A 316 9.45 -7.97 -12.49
N GLN A 317 8.99 -8.22 -13.71
CA GLN A 317 9.04 -7.25 -14.79
C GLN A 317 8.21 -5.99 -14.45
N LEU A 318 6.93 -6.15 -14.10
CA LEU A 318 6.03 -5.02 -13.82
C LEU A 318 6.50 -4.20 -12.61
N LEU A 319 7.05 -4.86 -11.59
CA LEU A 319 7.64 -4.20 -10.43
C LEU A 319 8.86 -3.37 -10.80
N ALA A 320 9.79 -3.94 -11.57
CA ALA A 320 11.01 -3.25 -11.98
C ALA A 320 10.71 -2.06 -12.91
N GLU A 321 9.81 -2.23 -13.88
CA GLU A 321 9.35 -1.12 -14.72
C GLU A 321 8.64 -0.03 -13.90
N GLY A 322 7.80 -0.43 -12.93
CA GLY A 322 7.10 0.50 -12.03
C GLY A 322 8.08 1.36 -11.22
N LEU A 323 9.11 0.73 -10.64
CA LEU A 323 10.18 1.45 -9.92
C LEU A 323 10.91 2.47 -10.81
N GLY A 324 11.09 2.18 -12.09
CA GLY A 324 11.71 3.09 -13.05
C GLY A 324 10.96 4.41 -13.25
N HIS A 325 9.67 4.48 -12.88
CA HIS A 325 8.85 5.68 -13.00
C HIS A 325 8.80 6.54 -11.74
N LEU A 326 9.43 6.09 -10.65
CA LEU A 326 9.50 6.85 -9.40
C LEU A 326 10.64 7.86 -9.44
N ARG A 327 10.52 8.92 -8.64
CA ARG A 327 11.62 9.82 -8.32
C ARG A 327 12.79 9.00 -7.79
N ALA A 328 13.97 9.35 -8.26
CA ALA A 328 15.16 8.57 -8.01
C ALA A 328 15.50 8.43 -6.52
N SER A 329 15.19 9.43 -5.68
CA SER A 329 15.36 9.33 -4.23
C SER A 329 14.51 8.23 -3.62
N VAL A 330 13.21 8.20 -3.91
CA VAL A 330 12.27 7.21 -3.38
C VAL A 330 12.59 5.81 -3.93
N ARG A 331 12.89 5.73 -5.24
CA ARG A 331 13.31 4.48 -5.89
C ARG A 331 14.54 3.88 -5.23
N ASP A 332 15.59 4.67 -5.05
CA ASP A 332 16.88 4.20 -4.54
C ASP A 332 16.78 3.81 -3.05
N LEU A 333 16.04 4.59 -2.26
CA LEU A 333 15.73 4.23 -0.86
C LEU A 333 14.91 2.95 -0.77
N THR A 334 13.91 2.78 -1.65
CA THR A 334 13.11 1.54 -1.72
C THR A 334 14.01 0.36 -2.05
N LEU A 335 14.81 0.44 -3.13
CA LEU A 335 15.78 -0.57 -3.56
C LEU A 335 16.76 -0.95 -2.44
N ARG A 336 17.23 0.04 -1.66
CA ARG A 336 18.08 -0.18 -0.48
C ARG A 336 17.36 -1.03 0.58
N VAL A 337 16.13 -0.68 0.94
CA VAL A 337 15.35 -1.39 1.98
C VAL A 337 15.06 -2.83 1.57
N ILE A 338 14.69 -3.04 0.30
CA ILE A 338 14.38 -4.39 -0.21
C ILE A 338 15.64 -5.20 -0.57
N ASP A 339 16.82 -4.60 -0.46
CA ASP A 339 18.14 -5.15 -0.84
C ASP A 339 18.21 -5.63 -2.30
N VAL A 340 17.81 -4.75 -3.21
CA VAL A 340 17.84 -4.99 -4.66
C VAL A 340 18.68 -3.92 -5.36
N ARG A 341 19.38 -4.31 -6.43
CA ARG A 341 20.28 -3.44 -7.20
C ARG A 341 19.54 -2.69 -8.30
N ARG A 342 20.08 -1.54 -8.72
CA ARG A 342 19.49 -0.71 -9.79
C ARG A 342 19.38 -1.47 -11.12
N SER A 343 20.25 -2.45 -11.36
CA SER A 343 20.27 -3.28 -12.56
C SER A 343 18.97 -4.07 -12.84
N ILE A 344 18.07 -4.21 -11.87
CA ILE A 344 16.76 -4.82 -12.15
C ILE A 344 15.87 -3.93 -13.03
N ILE A 345 16.08 -2.61 -13.01
CA ILE A 345 15.21 -1.62 -13.64
C ILE A 345 15.54 -1.54 -15.13
N PRO A 346 14.61 -1.90 -16.03
CA PRO A 346 14.87 -1.90 -17.46
C PRO A 346 15.22 -0.50 -17.98
N GLY A 347 16.31 -0.40 -18.76
CA GLY A 347 16.76 0.85 -19.38
C GLY A 347 17.38 1.86 -18.41
N LEU A 348 17.52 1.53 -17.11
CA LEU A 348 18.22 2.39 -16.17
C LEU A 348 19.73 2.33 -16.44
N ASP A 349 20.32 3.48 -16.67
CA ASP A 349 21.75 3.61 -16.94
C ASP A 349 22.31 4.92 -16.39
N LEU A 350 23.63 4.97 -16.18
CA LEU A 350 24.37 6.17 -15.83
C LEU A 350 25.23 6.61 -17.02
N ASN A 351 24.84 7.73 -17.64
CA ASN A 351 25.50 8.29 -18.81
C ASN A 351 26.33 9.53 -18.43
N PHE A 352 27.43 9.74 -19.15
CA PHE A 352 28.32 10.88 -18.97
C PHE A 352 28.52 11.61 -20.29
N ASN A 353 28.05 12.85 -20.38
CA ASN A 353 28.21 13.70 -21.56
C ASN A 353 29.40 14.65 -21.37
N ASN A 354 30.59 14.08 -21.11
CA ASN A 354 31.80 14.81 -20.74
C ASN A 354 31.58 15.92 -19.68
N PRO A 355 30.98 15.61 -18.52
CA PRO A 355 30.66 16.61 -17.50
C PRO A 355 31.93 17.28 -16.95
N PRO A 356 31.88 18.57 -16.57
CA PRO A 356 33.01 19.20 -15.89
C PRO A 356 33.34 18.45 -14.60
N ALA A 357 34.63 18.38 -14.28
CA ALA A 357 35.12 17.79 -13.03
C ALA A 357 35.79 18.88 -12.19
N ARG A 358 35.61 18.82 -10.86
CA ARG A 358 36.22 19.76 -9.91
C ARG A 358 36.72 19.04 -8.68
N TYR A 359 37.82 19.49 -8.11
CA TYR A 359 38.30 18.99 -6.81
C TYR A 359 37.57 19.73 -5.68
N ASP A 360 37.08 18.99 -4.67
CA ASP A 360 36.46 19.54 -3.46
C ASP A 360 37.42 19.33 -2.28
N PHE A 361 38.03 20.42 -1.82
CA PHE A 361 39.03 20.41 -0.74
C PHE A 361 38.48 19.97 0.61
N SER A 362 37.21 20.24 0.87
CA SER A 362 36.61 19.92 2.18
C SER A 362 36.40 18.42 2.34
N ARG A 363 36.24 17.70 1.22
CA ARG A 363 35.92 16.27 1.19
C ARG A 363 37.01 15.40 0.58
N ASP A 364 38.10 16.00 0.08
CA ASP A 364 39.19 15.32 -0.63
C ASP A 364 38.70 14.34 -1.71
N ILE A 365 37.85 14.86 -2.60
CA ILE A 365 37.25 14.12 -3.70
C ILE A 365 37.30 14.93 -4.99
N VAL A 366 37.35 14.23 -6.13
CA VAL A 366 37.01 14.83 -7.44
C VAL A 366 35.53 14.57 -7.71
N LEU A 367 34.77 15.65 -7.90
CA LEU A 367 33.34 15.65 -8.22
C LEU A 367 33.09 15.79 -9.71
N PHE A 368 32.09 15.06 -10.21
CA PHE A 368 31.57 15.14 -11.58
C PHE A 368 30.10 14.66 -11.58
N THR A 369 29.36 14.93 -12.65
CA THR A 369 27.90 14.67 -12.68
C THR A 369 27.54 13.72 -13.80
N GLY A 370 26.98 12.55 -13.46
CA GLY A 370 26.33 11.67 -14.42
C GLY A 370 24.86 12.01 -14.61
N THR A 371 24.22 11.42 -15.61
CA THR A 371 22.77 11.53 -15.85
C THR A 371 22.13 10.16 -15.94
N SER A 372 21.01 9.98 -15.23
CA SER A 372 20.22 8.75 -15.21
C SER A 372 18.72 9.08 -15.29
N LEU A 373 18.02 8.50 -16.28
CA LEU A 373 16.62 8.81 -16.60
C LEU A 373 16.31 10.32 -16.65
N GLY A 374 17.22 11.11 -17.20
CA GLY A 374 17.09 12.57 -17.33
C GLY A 374 17.37 13.38 -16.06
N GLY A 375 17.66 12.73 -14.93
CA GLY A 375 18.05 13.39 -13.67
C GLY A 375 19.57 13.34 -13.41
N PRO A 376 20.13 14.33 -12.70
CA PRO A 376 21.55 14.32 -12.34
C PRO A 376 21.83 13.27 -11.25
N VAL A 377 23.03 12.67 -11.34
CA VAL A 377 23.60 11.77 -10.33
C VAL A 377 24.95 12.34 -9.92
N GLU A 378 25.12 12.65 -8.64
CA GLU A 378 26.37 13.16 -8.10
C GLU A 378 27.40 12.04 -8.03
N CYS A 379 28.50 12.19 -8.74
CA CYS A 379 29.56 11.21 -8.81
C CYS A 379 30.84 11.77 -8.20
N ALA A 380 31.58 10.92 -7.51
CA ALA A 380 32.81 11.31 -6.85
C ALA A 380 33.84 10.17 -6.85
N VAL A 381 35.11 10.55 -6.88
CA VAL A 381 36.25 9.66 -6.62
C VAL A 381 37.08 10.23 -5.49
N SER A 382 37.41 9.41 -4.49
CA SER A 382 38.26 9.86 -3.37
C SER A 382 39.70 10.12 -3.80
N ARG A 383 40.37 11.02 -3.08
CA ARG A 383 41.81 11.28 -3.20
C ARG A 383 42.61 9.98 -3.13
N GLU A 384 42.36 9.14 -2.12
CA GLU A 384 43.01 7.85 -1.94
C GLU A 384 42.87 6.95 -3.17
N THR A 385 41.67 6.91 -3.78
CA THR A 385 41.47 6.12 -5.00
C THR A 385 42.37 6.61 -6.14
N LEU A 386 42.49 7.94 -6.32
CA LEU A 386 43.35 8.52 -7.36
C LEU A 386 44.83 8.25 -7.08
N ASP A 387 45.24 8.37 -5.83
CA ASP A 387 46.62 8.15 -5.41
C ASP A 387 47.01 6.67 -5.59
N ASP A 388 46.20 5.74 -5.09
CA ASP A 388 46.49 4.30 -5.04
C ASP A 388 46.37 3.61 -6.42
N HIS A 389 45.43 4.05 -7.27
CA HIS A 389 45.04 3.29 -8.47
C HIS A 389 45.21 4.03 -9.79
N PHE A 390 45.46 5.34 -9.76
CA PHE A 390 45.57 6.16 -10.97
C PHE A 390 46.87 6.94 -11.06
N GLY A 391 47.79 6.79 -10.10
CA GLY A 391 49.11 7.41 -10.13
C GLY A 391 49.08 8.90 -9.81
N ALA A 392 48.16 9.32 -8.93
CA ALA A 392 48.08 10.69 -8.46
C ALA A 392 48.85 10.95 -7.14
N ASP A 393 49.53 9.92 -6.62
CA ASP A 393 50.31 10.02 -5.39
C ASP A 393 51.37 11.12 -5.49
N GLY A 394 51.51 11.88 -4.40
CA GLY A 394 52.39 13.05 -4.32
C GLY A 394 51.98 14.27 -5.17
N LEU A 395 50.91 14.20 -5.98
CA LEU A 395 50.47 15.35 -6.80
C LEU A 395 49.71 16.39 -5.97
N GLY A 396 49.71 17.63 -6.47
CA GLY A 396 48.83 18.70 -5.99
C GLY A 396 47.40 18.57 -6.50
N GLN A 397 46.57 19.57 -6.22
CA GLN A 397 45.14 19.59 -6.57
C GLN A 397 44.91 19.52 -8.09
N GLU A 398 45.60 20.38 -8.84
CA GLU A 398 45.56 20.41 -10.31
C GLU A 398 46.07 19.10 -10.89
N GLY A 399 47.16 18.55 -10.36
CA GLY A 399 47.70 17.26 -10.79
C GLY A 399 46.74 16.08 -10.57
N ARG A 400 45.97 16.08 -9.47
CA ARG A 400 44.92 15.07 -9.24
C ARG A 400 43.75 15.22 -10.20
N LEU A 401 43.34 16.45 -10.51
CA LEU A 401 42.29 16.71 -11.50
C LEU A 401 42.74 16.31 -12.90
N GLU A 402 43.99 16.60 -13.30
CA GLU A 402 44.57 16.13 -14.55
C GLU A 402 44.65 14.61 -14.61
N CYS A 403 45.03 13.96 -13.50
CA CYS A 403 45.06 12.51 -13.39
C CYS A 403 43.66 11.90 -13.59
N PHE A 404 42.64 12.48 -12.97
CA PHE A 404 41.25 12.13 -13.23
C PHE A 404 40.90 12.27 -14.72
N LEU A 405 41.23 13.40 -15.35
CA LEU A 405 40.93 13.66 -16.76
C LEU A 405 41.62 12.65 -17.70
N LYS A 406 42.88 12.29 -17.42
CA LYS A 406 43.63 11.26 -18.16
C LYS A 406 42.98 9.88 -18.06
N ASN A 407 42.38 9.56 -16.92
CA ASN A 407 41.77 8.26 -16.63
C ASN A 407 40.24 8.25 -16.72
N ARG A 408 39.65 9.33 -17.25
CA ARG A 408 38.21 9.62 -17.18
C ARG A 408 37.33 8.47 -17.62
N SER A 409 37.59 7.89 -18.81
CA SER A 409 36.76 6.81 -19.35
C SER A 409 36.76 5.54 -18.48
N LYS A 410 37.88 5.26 -17.79
CA LYS A 410 37.98 4.12 -16.85
C LYS A 410 37.20 4.41 -15.58
N ILE A 411 37.34 5.62 -15.03
CA ILE A 411 36.61 6.07 -13.84
C ILE A 411 35.10 6.08 -14.11
N GLU A 412 34.63 6.67 -15.21
CA GLU A 412 33.22 6.71 -15.58
C GLU A 412 32.62 5.31 -15.74
N ARG A 413 33.37 4.35 -16.31
CA ARG A 413 32.96 2.94 -16.37
C ARG A 413 32.80 2.34 -14.98
N MET A 414 33.78 2.51 -14.10
CA MET A 414 33.72 2.04 -12.71
C MET A 414 32.52 2.66 -11.97
N THR A 415 32.26 3.95 -12.16
CA THR A 415 31.12 4.66 -11.57
C THR A 415 29.80 4.08 -12.05
N ARG A 416 29.67 3.83 -13.36
CA ARG A 416 28.49 3.19 -13.96
C ARG A 416 28.27 1.78 -13.41
N THR A 417 29.31 0.95 -13.32
CA THR A 417 29.24 -0.40 -12.74
C THR A 417 28.82 -0.36 -11.27
N LYS A 418 29.41 0.54 -10.47
CA LYS A 418 29.02 0.74 -9.07
C LYS A 418 27.56 1.17 -8.95
N TYR A 419 27.15 2.17 -9.73
CA TYR A 419 25.78 2.69 -9.72
C TYR A 419 24.72 1.60 -9.96
N LEU A 420 24.95 0.73 -10.95
CA LEU A 420 23.98 -0.26 -11.38
C LEU A 420 23.94 -1.50 -10.48
N SER A 421 25.11 -2.00 -10.08
CA SER A 421 25.24 -3.37 -9.55
C SER A 421 25.57 -3.45 -8.07
N TRP A 422 25.95 -2.35 -7.42
CA TRP A 422 26.32 -2.34 -6.00
C TRP A 422 25.17 -1.94 -5.08
N PRO A 423 25.23 -2.31 -3.79
CA PRO A 423 24.27 -1.81 -2.80
C PRO A 423 24.18 -0.28 -2.83
N ILE A 424 22.98 0.23 -2.60
CA ILE A 424 22.74 1.66 -2.59
C ILE A 424 23.19 2.22 -1.24
N GLU A 425 24.30 2.96 -1.26
CA GLU A 425 24.80 3.71 -0.10
C GLU A 425 23.93 4.96 0.14
N GLU A 426 23.81 5.79 -0.89
CA GLU A 426 23.03 7.03 -0.87
C GLU A 426 22.19 7.18 -2.16
N PRO A 427 21.00 7.81 -2.08
CA PRO A 427 20.18 8.06 -3.26
C PRO A 427 20.85 9.07 -4.20
N ASN A 428 20.87 8.79 -5.51
CA ASN A 428 21.50 9.65 -6.53
C ASN A 428 22.98 10.02 -6.31
N VAL A 429 23.70 9.32 -5.44
CA VAL A 429 25.12 9.57 -5.18
C VAL A 429 25.93 8.32 -5.46
N VAL A 430 27.09 8.47 -6.09
CA VAL A 430 28.06 7.40 -6.31
C VAL A 430 29.44 7.91 -5.93
N LEU A 431 30.01 7.37 -4.86
CA LEU A 431 31.39 7.63 -4.45
C LEU A 431 32.23 6.38 -4.68
N ILE A 432 33.32 6.49 -5.44
CA ILE A 432 34.34 5.44 -5.55
C ILE A 432 35.38 5.68 -4.46
N LYS A 433 35.55 4.68 -3.58
CA LYS A 433 36.58 4.64 -2.55
C LYS A 433 37.68 3.65 -2.95
N SER A 434 38.87 3.78 -2.35
CA SER A 434 40.02 2.93 -2.67
C SER A 434 39.69 1.44 -2.45
N ALA A 435 39.00 1.10 -1.36
CA ALA A 435 38.53 -0.26 -1.07
C ALA A 435 37.59 -0.87 -2.12
N ASP A 436 36.91 -0.04 -2.93
CA ASP A 436 36.00 -0.50 -3.98
C ASP A 436 36.71 -0.68 -5.32
N ALA A 437 37.79 0.09 -5.54
CA ALA A 437 38.37 0.32 -6.85
C ALA A 437 38.89 -0.95 -7.50
N GLN A 438 39.56 -1.83 -6.74
CA GLN A 438 40.08 -3.09 -7.28
C GLN A 438 38.95 -3.96 -7.88
N LYS A 439 37.87 -4.18 -7.12
CA LYS A 439 36.72 -4.98 -7.58
C LYS A 439 36.01 -4.33 -8.77
N LEU A 440 35.97 -3.00 -8.83
CA LEU A 440 35.35 -2.27 -9.93
C LEU A 440 36.21 -2.26 -11.21
N MET A 441 37.53 -2.42 -11.09
CA MET A 441 38.41 -2.54 -12.26
C MET A 441 38.33 -3.93 -12.90
N GLU A 442 37.95 -4.95 -12.14
CA GLU A 442 37.79 -6.34 -12.58
C GLU A 442 36.39 -6.64 -13.17
N ALA A 443 35.41 -5.77 -12.94
CA ALA A 443 34.00 -5.90 -13.33
C ALA A 443 33.65 -5.08 -14.58
#